data_AF-A0A949P7A8-F1
#
_entry.id   AF-A0A949P7A8-F1
#
_cell.length_a   1.000
_cell.length_b   1.000
_cell.length_c   1.000
_cell.angle_alpha   90.00
_cell.angle_beta   90.00
_cell.angle_gamma   90.00
#
_symmetry.space_group_name_H-M   'P 1'
#
loop_
_entity.id
_entity.type
_entity.pdbx_description
1 polymer ?
#
loop_
_entity_poly.entity_id
_entity_poly.type
_entity_poly.pdbx_seq_one_letter_code
_entity_poly.pdbx_strand_id
1 'polypeptide(L)'
;MPTFRSAWNWVFGKHLPKPPNPERTVEAAWIPHWQAQMLVDELVAEGIPAVMSEEFSIHLTMYSREPMARIFVTEDRKADARALIEEITGVPPSNRKL
;
A
#
# COMPACT_ATOMS: atom_id res chain seq x y z
N MET A 1 12.68 39.79 -2.63
CA MET A 1 12.99 39.48 -4.05
C MET A 1 12.73 38.01 -4.29
N PRO A 2 11.78 37.62 -5.16
CA PRO A 2 11.62 36.22 -5.56
C PRO A 2 12.84 35.83 -6.42
N THR A 3 13.53 34.75 -6.05
CA THR A 3 14.73 34.30 -6.76
C THR A 3 14.34 33.38 -7.92
N PHE A 4 15.19 33.27 -8.94
CA PHE A 4 14.96 32.37 -10.09
C PHE A 4 14.67 30.91 -9.67
N ARG A 5 15.20 30.48 -8.52
CA ARG A 5 14.90 29.19 -7.90
C ARG A 5 13.46 29.05 -7.40
N SER A 6 12.82 30.11 -6.91
CA SER A 6 11.42 30.03 -6.45
C SER A 6 10.45 29.92 -7.62
N ALA A 7 10.73 30.59 -8.74
CA ALA A 7 9.95 30.45 -9.97
C ALA A 7 10.11 29.04 -10.58
N TRP A 8 11.33 28.48 -10.57
CA TRP A 8 11.58 27.11 -11.04
C TRP A 8 10.85 26.06 -10.18
N ASN A 9 10.84 26.20 -8.86
CA ASN A 9 10.11 25.28 -7.98
C ASN A 9 8.58 25.38 -8.13
N TRP A 10 8.06 26.56 -8.52
CA TRP A 10 6.65 26.78 -8.83
C TRP A 10 6.24 26.15 -10.17
N VAL A 11 7.05 26.32 -11.23
CA VAL A 11 6.80 25.73 -12.56
C VAL A 11 6.96 24.21 -12.56
N PHE A 12 7.98 23.68 -11.87
CA PHE A 12 8.28 22.25 -11.84
C PHE A 12 7.70 21.53 -10.62
N GLY A 13 6.76 22.15 -9.91
CA GLY A 13 5.92 21.49 -8.93
C GLY A 13 6.68 20.65 -7.91
N LYS A 14 7.82 21.15 -7.40
CA LYS A 14 8.49 20.54 -6.24
C LYS A 14 7.68 20.89 -4.98
N HIS A 15 6.45 20.40 -4.94
CA HIS A 15 5.61 20.46 -3.77
C HIS A 15 6.32 19.69 -2.65
N LEU A 16 6.26 20.22 -1.43
CA LEU A 16 6.64 19.46 -0.24
C LEU A 16 5.86 18.13 -0.26
N PRO A 17 6.46 17.00 0.15
CA PRO A 17 5.75 15.73 0.20
C PRO A 17 4.47 15.93 1.00
N LYS A 18 3.33 15.61 0.38
CA LYS A 18 2.03 15.76 1.03
C LYS A 18 2.06 14.90 2.31
N PRO A 19 1.66 15.43 3.48
CA PRO A 19 1.57 14.62 4.67
C PRO A 19 0.60 13.45 4.43
N PRO A 20 0.80 12.28 5.07
CA PRO A 20 -0.10 11.15 4.95
C PRO A 20 -1.53 11.59 5.24
N ASN A 21 -2.45 11.27 4.34
CA ASN A 21 -3.86 11.65 4.48
C ASN A 21 -4.65 10.49 5.13
N PRO A 22 -5.19 10.63 6.35
CA PRO A 22 -5.91 9.55 7.01
C PRO A 22 -7.19 9.13 6.26
N GLU A 23 -7.78 10.03 5.49
CA GLU A 23 -8.98 9.76 4.68
C GLU A 23 -8.68 9.02 3.36
N ARG A 24 -7.41 8.83 3.03
CA ARG A 24 -7.01 8.21 1.77
C ARG A 24 -6.69 6.74 1.99
N THR A 25 -7.46 5.88 1.32
CA THR A 25 -7.15 4.45 1.23
C THR A 25 -6.03 4.20 0.23
N VAL A 26 -5.04 3.40 0.62
CA VAL A 26 -3.88 3.05 -0.19
C VAL A 26 -3.58 1.56 -0.07
N GLU A 27 -2.98 0.99 -1.12
CA GLU A 27 -2.51 -0.40 -1.11
C GLU A 27 -1.30 -0.54 -0.18
N ALA A 28 -1.37 -1.50 0.73
CA ALA A 28 -0.30 -1.89 1.64
C ALA A 28 0.50 -3.07 1.10
N ALA A 29 -0.19 -4.10 0.61
CA ALA A 29 0.39 -5.36 0.19
C ALA A 29 -0.43 -6.08 -0.89
N TRP A 30 0.27 -6.85 -1.72
CA TRP A 30 -0.25 -7.79 -2.70
C TRP A 30 0.31 -9.18 -2.38
N ILE A 31 -0.58 -10.09 -1.99
CA ILE A 31 -0.25 -11.36 -1.35
C ILE A 31 -1.18 -12.48 -1.84
N PRO A 32 -0.82 -13.76 -1.62
CA PRO A 32 -1.72 -14.87 -1.92
C PRO A 32 -3.04 -14.76 -1.15
N HIS A 33 -4.15 -15.02 -1.83
CA HIS A 33 -5.49 -14.82 -1.27
C HIS A 33 -5.72 -15.63 0.02
N TRP A 34 -5.21 -16.85 0.09
CA TRP A 34 -5.36 -17.73 1.26
C TRP A 34 -4.74 -17.15 2.54
N GLN A 35 -3.72 -16.29 2.40
CA GLN A 35 -3.04 -15.65 3.53
C GLN A 35 -3.66 -14.31 3.90
N ALA A 36 -4.40 -13.70 2.98
CA ALA A 36 -4.82 -12.31 3.10
C ALA A 36 -5.81 -12.06 4.23
N GLN A 37 -6.77 -12.96 4.43
CA GLN A 37 -7.73 -12.82 5.53
C GLN A 37 -7.02 -12.83 6.89
N MET A 38 -6.07 -13.75 7.08
CA MET A 38 -5.32 -13.86 8.32
C MET A 38 -4.52 -12.59 8.62
N LEU A 39 -3.87 -12.02 7.60
CA LEU A 39 -3.12 -10.76 7.77
C LEU A 39 -4.03 -9.56 8.03
N VAL A 40 -5.23 -9.51 7.44
CA VAL A 40 -6.21 -8.46 7.74
C VAL A 40 -6.67 -8.56 9.19
N ASP A 41 -6.95 -9.77 9.68
CA ASP A 41 -7.41 -9.98 11.05
C ASP A 41 -6.34 -9.55 12.07
N GLU A 42 -5.06 -9.88 11.82
CA GLU A 42 -3.94 -9.42 12.67
C GLU A 42 -3.73 -7.90 12.61
N LEU A 43 -3.83 -7.28 11.44
CA LEU A 43 -3.75 -5.81 11.32
C LEU A 43 -4.85 -5.13 12.12
N VAL A 44 -6.08 -5.66 12.04
CA VAL A 44 -7.22 -5.14 12.81
C VAL A 44 -7.02 -5.36 14.31
N ALA A 45 -6.45 -6.49 14.73
CA ALA A 45 -6.13 -6.76 16.13
C ALA A 45 -5.11 -5.77 16.71
N GLU A 46 -4.12 -5.35 15.91
CA GLU A 46 -3.14 -4.29 16.24
C GLU A 46 -3.70 -2.86 16.09
N GLY A 47 -4.99 -2.72 15.76
CA GLY A 47 -5.67 -1.43 15.66
C GLY A 47 -5.46 -0.69 14.33
N ILE A 48 -4.97 -1.38 13.30
CA ILE A 48 -4.84 -0.86 11.94
C ILE A 48 -6.08 -1.25 11.13
N PRO A 49 -6.94 -0.30 10.72
CA PRO A 49 -8.09 -0.61 9.89
C PRO A 49 -7.64 -1.09 8.51
N ALA A 50 -7.86 -2.38 8.23
CA ALA A 50 -7.47 -3.05 7.00
C ALA A 50 -8.68 -3.68 6.31
N VAL A 51 -8.68 -3.65 4.98
CA VAL A 51 -9.67 -4.32 4.14
C VAL A 51 -8.94 -5.05 3.03
N MET A 52 -9.32 -6.29 2.71
CA MET A 52 -8.83 -6.96 1.52
C MET A 52 -9.81 -6.85 0.34
N SER A 53 -9.25 -6.82 -0.86
CA SER A 53 -9.98 -7.03 -2.10
C SER A 53 -9.41 -8.25 -2.80
N GLU A 54 -10.29 -9.19 -3.13
CA GLU A 54 -9.93 -10.38 -3.89
C GLU A 54 -9.59 -10.01 -5.33
N GLU A 55 -8.49 -10.53 -5.82
CA GLU A 55 -8.08 -10.37 -7.21
C GLU A 55 -8.24 -11.70 -7.92
N PHE A 56 -9.45 -11.95 -8.43
CA PHE A 56 -9.72 -13.09 -9.29
C PHE A 56 -9.06 -12.88 -10.65
N SER A 57 -7.89 -13.51 -10.87
CA SER A 57 -7.29 -13.56 -12.18
C SER A 57 -7.80 -14.77 -12.97
N ILE A 58 -8.60 -14.54 -14.02
CA ILE A 58 -8.74 -15.48 -15.14
C ILE A 58 -7.42 -15.33 -15.94
N HIS A 59 -6.38 -16.06 -15.53
CA HIS A 59 -4.98 -15.80 -15.89
C HIS A 59 -4.74 -15.37 -17.35
N LEU A 60 -4.43 -14.09 -17.55
CA LEU A 60 -3.89 -13.54 -18.81
C LEU A 60 -2.54 -12.84 -18.61
N THR A 61 -2.08 -12.68 -17.36
CA THR A 61 -0.78 -12.10 -17.02
C THR A 61 0.06 -13.09 -16.20
N MET A 62 1.32 -13.28 -16.59
CA MET A 62 2.27 -14.26 -16.01
C MET A 62 2.74 -13.92 -14.58
N TYR A 63 2.21 -12.86 -13.96
CA TYR A 63 2.70 -12.36 -12.67
C TYR A 63 1.98 -12.97 -11.46
N SER A 64 0.81 -13.58 -11.64
CA SER A 64 0.10 -14.32 -10.59
C SER A 64 0.16 -15.82 -10.87
N ARG A 65 0.75 -16.57 -9.92
CA ARG A 65 0.75 -18.04 -9.96
C ARG A 65 -0.50 -18.64 -9.32
N GLU A 66 -1.17 -17.86 -8.48
CA GLU A 66 -2.27 -18.25 -7.61
C GLU A 66 -3.27 -17.08 -7.52
N PRO A 67 -4.50 -17.29 -7.03
CA PRO A 67 -5.40 -16.18 -6.70
C PRO A 67 -4.73 -15.27 -5.67
N MET A 68 -4.68 -13.98 -5.99
CA MET A 68 -4.05 -12.96 -5.15
C MET A 68 -5.12 -12.11 -4.47
N ALA A 69 -4.72 -11.39 -3.44
CA ALA A 69 -5.54 -10.38 -2.79
C ALA A 69 -4.70 -9.13 -2.52
N ARG A 70 -5.38 -7.98 -2.52
CA ARG A 70 -4.79 -6.68 -2.20
C ARG A 70 -5.29 -6.24 -0.85
N ILE A 71 -4.37 -5.90 0.06
CA ILE A 71 -4.69 -5.31 1.35
C ILE A 71 -4.63 -3.79 1.21
N PHE A 72 -5.69 -3.14 1.67
CA PHE A 72 -5.86 -1.70 1.71
C PHE A 72 -5.93 -1.20 3.15
N VAL A 73 -5.23 -0.11 3.41
CA VAL A 73 -5.19 0.59 4.70
C VAL A 73 -5.26 2.10 4.47
N THR A 74 -5.43 2.89 5.52
CA THR A 74 -5.31 4.34 5.45
C THR A 74 -3.84 4.77 5.25
N GLU A 75 -3.61 5.87 4.55
CA GLU A 75 -2.26 6.30 4.13
C GLU A 75 -1.31 6.58 5.31
N ASP A 76 -1.85 7.02 6.45
CA ASP A 76 -1.12 7.25 7.69
C ASP A 76 -0.58 5.94 8.30
N ARG A 77 -1.33 4.84 8.20
CA ARG A 77 -0.99 3.53 8.77
C ARG A 77 -0.24 2.60 7.81
N LYS A 78 0.05 3.06 6.59
CA LYS A 78 0.70 2.24 5.57
C LYS A 78 2.08 1.71 6.00
N ALA A 79 2.87 2.55 6.68
CA ALA A 79 4.21 2.16 7.11
C ALA A 79 4.13 1.04 8.16
N ASP A 80 3.30 1.23 9.18
CA ASP A 80 3.08 0.27 10.26
C ASP A 80 2.52 -1.05 9.73
N ALA A 81 1.53 -0.99 8.84
CA ALA A 81 0.95 -2.17 8.22
C ALA A 81 1.99 -2.98 7.44
N ARG A 82 2.89 -2.31 6.71
CA ARG A 82 3.95 -3.01 5.96
C ARG A 82 4.99 -3.65 6.87
N ALA A 83 5.32 -2.99 7.98
CA ALA A 83 6.24 -3.54 8.98
C ALA A 83 5.66 -4.80 9.63
N LEU A 84 4.39 -4.77 10.05
CA LEU A 84 3.72 -5.94 10.64
C LEU A 84 3.60 -7.09 9.64
N ILE A 85 3.22 -6.80 8.39
CA ILE A 85 3.15 -7.84 7.35
C ILE A 85 4.54 -8.44 7.09
N GLU A 86 5.60 -7.63 7.02
CA GLU A 86 6.97 -8.12 6.85
C GLU A 86 7.43 -8.97 8.04
N GLU A 87 7.06 -8.60 9.27
CA GLU A 87 7.33 -9.38 10.48
C GLU A 87 6.65 -10.76 10.43
N ILE A 88 5.37 -10.82 10.07
CA ILE A 88 4.59 -12.06 10.03
C ILE A 88 5.05 -12.96 8.87
N THR A 89 5.33 -12.37 7.71
CA THR A 89 5.63 -13.14 6.48
C THR A 89 7.12 -13.39 6.26
N GLY A 90 7.99 -12.66 6.96
CA GLY A 90 9.44 -12.69 6.76
C GLY A 90 9.92 -12.09 5.44
N VAL A 91 9.02 -11.49 4.64
CA VAL A 91 9.33 -10.93 3.32
C VAL A 91 8.66 -9.56 3.17
N PRO A 92 9.35 -8.55 2.61
CA PRO A 92 8.76 -7.24 2.42
C PRO A 92 7.54 -7.31 1.46
N PRO A 93 6.39 -6.74 1.83
CA PRO A 93 5.18 -6.81 1.00
C PRO A 93 5.35 -6.07 -0.33
N SER A 94 5.01 -6.75 -1.43
CA SER A 94 4.99 -6.12 -2.76
C SER A 94 3.69 -5.34 -2.98
N ASN A 95 3.70 -4.41 -3.93
CA ASN A 95 2.47 -3.80 -4.46
C ASN A 95 2.22 -4.37 -5.85
N ARG A 96 0.95 -4.47 -6.25
CA ARG A 96 0.62 -4.85 -7.62
C ARG A 96 1.21 -3.83 -8.61
N LYS A 97 2.04 -4.31 -9.53
CA LYS A 97 2.50 -3.52 -10.68
C LYS A 97 1.36 -3.48 -11.71
N LEU A 98 0.97 -2.27 -12.12
CA LEU A 98 0.02 -2.04 -13.21
C LEU A 98 0.65 -2.37 -14.56
#